data_AF-A0A6P0T117-F1
#
_entry.id   AF-A0A6P0T117-F1
#
_cell.length_a   1.000
_cell.length_b   1.000
_cell.length_c   1.000
_cell.angle_alpha   90.00
_cell.angle_beta   90.00
_cell.angle_gamma   90.00
#
_symmetry.space_group_name_H-M   'P 1'
#
loop_
_entity.id
_entity.type
_entity.pdbx_description
1 polymer ?
#
loop_
_entity_poly.entity_id
_entity_poly.type
_entity_poly.pdbx_seq_one_letter_code
_entity_poly.pdbx_strand_id
1 'polypeptide(L)'
;MANNLHINLLRQGFKVWNLWREENPLSIPKLKGANLTGLNLCRVDLSGADLSEVDFSKTSLYKANLRGANLYKANLSEADLSWTDLSRANFTKANLAGANFNWADLNNADLREANLAGANFNWADLNNADLREANLAGANFNWADFNNADLSEVQGFGSISCSGANFNGASFRQTEILSSSLRMFREKGASFDEADFSEANIPISITASAPVRNKKEFFQSLLSWKNQESLNESVRKKSLLSSEQSLIPGILLYTDEDEKLSLYVRKHFDALDKLTGDWCTIYLLENPSP
;
A
#
# COMPACT_ATOMS: atom_id res chain seq x y z
N MET A 1 -11.76 29.71 -10.13
CA MET A 1 -12.37 29.45 -11.44
C MET A 1 -11.27 29.49 -12.48
N ALA A 2 -11.28 28.57 -13.44
CA ALA A 2 -10.22 28.45 -14.42
C ALA A 2 -10.10 29.70 -15.31
N ASN A 3 -8.86 30.06 -15.67
CA ASN A 3 -8.60 31.16 -16.60
C ASN A 3 -8.72 30.66 -18.05
N ASN A 4 -9.64 31.24 -18.83
CA ASN A 4 -9.84 30.91 -20.23
C ASN A 4 -8.59 31.13 -21.10
N LEU A 5 -7.77 32.13 -20.77
CA LEU A 5 -6.49 32.33 -21.45
C LEU A 5 -5.58 31.12 -21.24
N HIS A 6 -5.46 30.62 -20.01
CA HIS A 6 -4.62 29.46 -19.71
C HIS A 6 -5.10 28.19 -20.41
N ILE A 7 -6.42 27.96 -20.42
CA ILE A 7 -7.01 26.82 -21.13
C ILE A 7 -6.71 26.91 -22.64
N ASN A 8 -6.86 28.10 -23.24
CA ASN A 8 -6.60 28.30 -24.65
C ASN A 8 -5.11 28.14 -25.01
N LEU A 9 -4.20 28.55 -24.11
CA LEU A 9 -2.76 28.32 -24.29
C LEU A 9 -2.43 26.82 -24.24
N LEU A 10 -3.00 26.07 -23.30
CA LEU A 10 -2.82 24.61 -23.23
C LEU A 10 -3.32 23.90 -24.49
N ARG A 11 -4.47 24.33 -25.04
CA ARG A 11 -5.05 23.77 -26.27
C ARG A 11 -4.18 24.01 -27.52
N GLN A 12 -3.27 24.97 -27.49
CA GLN A 12 -2.30 25.21 -28.56
C GLN A 12 -1.08 24.29 -28.49
N GLY A 13 -0.97 23.49 -27.43
CA GLY A 13 0.08 22.49 -27.24
C GLY A 13 1.23 22.96 -26.34
N PHE A 14 2.01 21.98 -25.87
CA PHE A 14 3.01 22.20 -24.81
C PHE A 14 4.07 23.24 -25.16
N LYS A 15 4.45 23.41 -26.44
CA LYS A 15 5.45 24.42 -26.84
C LYS A 15 4.99 25.84 -26.54
N VAL A 16 3.72 26.13 -26.86
CA VAL A 16 3.12 27.45 -26.63
C VAL A 16 2.94 27.68 -25.13
N TRP A 17 2.44 26.68 -24.41
CA TRP A 17 2.28 26.76 -22.97
C TRP A 17 3.61 26.94 -22.22
N ASN A 18 4.62 26.13 -22.55
CA ASN A 18 5.91 26.18 -21.86
C ASN A 18 6.64 27.50 -22.15
N LEU A 19 6.55 28.05 -23.38
CA LEU A 19 7.06 29.39 -23.68
C LEU A 19 6.36 30.46 -22.82
N TRP A 20 5.04 30.38 -22.70
CA TRP A 20 4.29 31.29 -21.84
C TRP A 20 4.72 31.16 -20.36
N ARG A 21 5.00 29.94 -19.87
CA ARG A 21 5.52 29.70 -18.51
C ARG A 21 6.89 30.34 -18.31
N GLU A 22 7.78 30.24 -19.30
CA GLU A 22 9.11 30.86 -19.28
C GLU A 22 9.03 32.39 -19.24
N GLU A 23 8.11 32.97 -20.02
CA GLU A 23 7.87 34.42 -20.05
C GLU A 23 7.13 34.95 -18.80
N ASN A 24 6.43 34.06 -18.07
CA ASN A 24 5.59 34.42 -16.92
C ASN A 24 5.93 33.58 -15.67
N PRO A 25 7.17 33.59 -15.17
CA PRO A 25 7.64 32.67 -14.12
C PRO A 25 6.96 32.88 -12.76
N LEU A 26 6.41 34.07 -12.51
CA LEU A 26 5.68 34.39 -11.28
C LEU A 26 4.16 34.11 -11.40
N SER A 27 3.69 33.78 -12.61
CA SER A 27 2.27 33.50 -12.84
C SER A 27 1.95 32.07 -12.43
N ILE A 28 1.09 31.92 -11.41
CA ILE A 28 0.57 30.62 -11.02
C ILE A 28 -0.53 30.21 -12.02
N PRO A 29 -0.40 29.06 -12.70
CA PRO A 29 -1.46 28.56 -13.56
C PRO A 29 -2.77 28.34 -12.79
N LYS A 30 -3.80 29.12 -13.13
CA LYS A 30 -5.16 29.02 -12.58
C LYS A 30 -6.04 28.14 -13.46
N LEU A 31 -6.16 26.87 -13.10
CA LEU A 31 -6.88 25.84 -13.86
C LEU A 31 -7.90 25.07 -13.01
N LYS A 32 -8.16 25.54 -11.78
CA LYS A 32 -9.18 24.98 -10.89
C LYS A 32 -10.52 24.75 -11.61
N GLY A 33 -11.00 23.51 -11.59
CA GLY A 33 -12.28 23.11 -12.19
C GLY A 33 -12.29 23.10 -13.72
N ALA A 34 -11.15 23.23 -14.39
CA ALA A 34 -11.10 23.20 -15.85
C ALA A 34 -11.42 21.80 -16.38
N ASN A 35 -12.12 21.73 -17.51
CA ASN A 35 -12.25 20.49 -18.28
C ASN A 35 -11.12 20.42 -19.31
N LEU A 36 -10.20 19.49 -19.09
CA LEU A 36 -9.05 19.17 -19.92
C LEU A 36 -9.03 17.68 -20.31
N THR A 37 -10.20 17.02 -20.22
CA THR A 37 -10.44 15.61 -20.53
C THR A 37 -9.95 15.25 -21.92
N GLY A 38 -9.21 14.14 -22.04
CA GLY A 38 -8.76 13.58 -23.32
C GLY A 38 -7.76 14.44 -24.09
N LEU A 39 -7.28 15.55 -23.53
CA LEU A 39 -6.27 16.37 -24.20
C LEU A 39 -4.91 15.68 -24.23
N ASN A 40 -4.11 16.02 -25.24
CA ASN A 40 -2.69 15.70 -25.27
C ASN A 40 -1.91 16.86 -24.66
N LEU A 41 -1.47 16.67 -23.42
CA LEU A 41 -0.65 17.59 -22.64
C LEU A 41 0.74 17.01 -22.36
N CYS A 42 1.25 16.17 -23.26
CA CYS A 42 2.60 15.62 -23.15
C CYS A 42 3.64 16.74 -22.96
N ARG A 43 4.53 16.59 -21.98
CA ARG A 43 5.65 17.52 -21.69
C ARG A 43 5.24 18.93 -21.28
N VAL A 44 3.98 19.13 -20.88
CA VAL A 44 3.52 20.43 -20.38
C VAL A 44 4.15 20.74 -19.02
N ASP A 45 4.52 22.00 -18.78
CA ASP A 45 4.93 22.47 -17.45
C ASP A 45 3.74 23.05 -16.68
N LEU A 46 3.14 22.23 -15.82
CA LEU A 46 2.10 22.59 -14.87
C LEU A 46 2.61 22.63 -13.42
N SER A 47 3.93 22.79 -13.22
CA SER A 47 4.52 22.89 -11.88
C SER A 47 3.88 24.01 -11.06
N GLY A 48 3.56 23.72 -9.79
CA GLY A 48 2.93 24.66 -8.85
C GLY A 48 1.52 25.14 -9.22
N ALA A 49 0.89 24.57 -10.26
CA ALA A 49 -0.43 24.98 -10.71
C ALA A 49 -1.53 24.69 -9.68
N ASP A 50 -2.55 25.55 -9.63
CA ASP A 50 -3.82 25.22 -8.99
C ASP A 50 -4.70 24.46 -9.99
N LEU A 51 -4.71 23.14 -9.83
CA LEU A 51 -5.44 22.15 -10.61
C LEU A 51 -6.53 21.48 -9.77
N SER A 52 -6.93 22.10 -8.65
CA SER A 52 -7.96 21.51 -7.79
C SER A 52 -9.26 21.33 -8.58
N GLU A 53 -9.92 20.19 -8.40
CA GLU A 53 -11.19 19.84 -9.08
C GLU A 53 -11.09 19.83 -10.63
N VAL A 54 -9.89 19.82 -11.23
CA VAL A 54 -9.71 19.71 -12.68
C VAL A 54 -10.17 18.35 -13.19
N ASP A 55 -10.70 18.30 -14.40
CA ASP A 55 -10.95 17.04 -15.12
C ASP A 55 -9.84 16.79 -16.15
N PHE A 56 -8.96 15.85 -15.83
CA PHE A 56 -7.93 15.25 -16.68
C PHE A 56 -8.23 13.79 -17.03
N SER A 57 -9.49 13.35 -16.94
CA SER A 57 -9.81 11.97 -17.29
C SER A 57 -9.37 11.67 -18.73
N LYS A 58 -8.69 10.54 -18.93
CA LYS A 58 -8.15 10.09 -20.23
C LYS A 58 -7.15 11.05 -20.89
N THR A 59 -6.67 12.05 -20.16
CA THR A 59 -5.69 13.02 -20.66
C THR A 59 -4.31 12.38 -20.70
N SER A 60 -3.52 12.66 -21.74
CA SER A 60 -2.11 12.29 -21.76
C SER A 60 -1.28 13.41 -21.15
N LEU A 61 -0.66 13.12 -20.01
CA LEU A 61 0.30 13.95 -19.28
C LEU A 61 1.71 13.35 -19.36
N TYR A 62 1.97 12.48 -20.34
CA TYR A 62 3.26 11.81 -20.53
C TYR A 62 4.42 12.81 -20.48
N LYS A 63 5.38 12.58 -19.57
CA LYS A 63 6.54 13.45 -19.33
C LYS A 63 6.19 14.90 -18.94
N ALA A 64 5.00 15.18 -18.44
CA ALA A 64 4.66 16.50 -17.93
C ALA A 64 5.44 16.80 -16.63
N ASN A 65 5.55 18.08 -16.30
CA ASN A 65 6.01 18.54 -15.00
C ASN A 65 4.80 19.04 -14.22
N LEU A 66 4.47 18.35 -13.13
CA LEU A 66 3.37 18.64 -12.21
C LEU A 66 3.88 18.76 -10.77
N ARG A 67 5.19 18.99 -10.60
CA ARG A 67 5.85 19.15 -9.31
C ARG A 67 5.14 20.20 -8.46
N GLY A 68 4.77 19.83 -7.23
CA GLY A 68 4.12 20.70 -6.27
C GLY A 68 2.74 21.22 -6.71
N ALA A 69 2.13 20.66 -7.76
CA ALA A 69 0.81 21.09 -8.20
C ALA A 69 -0.28 20.65 -7.22
N ASN A 70 -1.33 21.46 -7.10
CA ASN A 70 -2.50 21.14 -6.28
C ASN A 70 -3.57 20.46 -7.12
N LEU A 71 -3.71 19.14 -6.99
CA LEU A 71 -4.69 18.27 -7.66
C LEU A 71 -5.78 17.78 -6.68
N TYR A 72 -6.03 18.53 -5.59
CA TYR A 72 -7.10 18.23 -4.64
C TYR A 72 -8.43 18.00 -5.35
N LYS A 73 -9.05 16.83 -5.13
CA LYS A 73 -10.31 16.40 -5.78
C LYS A 73 -10.30 16.43 -7.32
N ALA A 74 -9.13 16.42 -7.95
CA ALA A 74 -9.03 16.31 -9.40
C ALA A 74 -9.52 14.94 -9.88
N ASN A 75 -10.06 14.88 -11.09
CA ASN A 75 -10.38 13.64 -11.78
C ASN A 75 -9.28 13.34 -12.82
N LEU A 76 -8.43 12.35 -12.57
CA LEU A 76 -7.43 11.85 -13.51
C LEU A 76 -7.67 10.37 -13.85
N SER A 77 -8.92 9.90 -13.79
CA SER A 77 -9.24 8.52 -14.14
C SER A 77 -8.77 8.18 -15.56
N GLU A 78 -8.09 7.05 -15.72
CA GLU A 78 -7.52 6.58 -16.99
C GLU A 78 -6.53 7.57 -17.64
N ALA A 79 -6.01 8.55 -16.91
CA ALA A 79 -4.99 9.47 -17.43
C ALA A 79 -3.63 8.76 -17.61
N ASP A 80 -2.86 9.18 -18.60
CA ASP A 80 -1.48 8.73 -18.77
C ASP A 80 -0.52 9.73 -18.11
N LEU A 81 -0.05 9.38 -16.93
CA LEU A 81 0.92 10.11 -16.11
C LEU A 81 2.31 9.48 -16.17
N SER A 82 2.58 8.61 -17.14
CA SER A 82 3.87 7.93 -17.20
C SER A 82 5.03 8.91 -17.42
N TRP A 83 6.15 8.68 -16.73
CA TRP A 83 7.33 9.55 -16.73
C TRP A 83 7.10 11.00 -16.25
N THR A 84 6.02 11.27 -15.51
CA THR A 84 5.68 12.61 -15.02
C THR A 84 6.43 12.92 -13.73
N ASP A 85 6.91 14.15 -13.57
CA ASP A 85 7.34 14.67 -12.26
C ASP A 85 6.10 15.13 -11.47
N LEU A 86 5.72 14.36 -10.47
CA LEU A 86 4.63 14.60 -9.52
C LEU A 86 5.16 14.82 -8.11
N SER A 87 6.46 15.09 -7.97
CA SER A 87 7.08 15.25 -6.66
C SER A 87 6.39 16.37 -5.89
N ARG A 88 6.00 16.08 -4.64
CA ARG A 88 5.27 17.02 -3.75
C ARG A 88 3.89 17.45 -4.24
N ALA A 89 3.30 16.79 -5.24
CA ALA A 89 1.96 17.11 -5.70
C ALA A 89 0.90 16.71 -4.65
N ASN A 90 -0.20 17.46 -4.57
CA ASN A 90 -1.32 17.15 -3.70
C ASN A 90 -2.45 16.50 -4.50
N PHE A 91 -2.65 15.21 -4.32
CA PHE A 91 -3.74 14.39 -4.86
C PHE A 91 -4.81 14.04 -3.82
N THR A 92 -4.88 14.74 -2.69
CA THR A 92 -5.85 14.42 -1.64
C THR A 92 -7.28 14.35 -2.22
N LYS A 93 -7.97 13.22 -1.99
CA LYS A 93 -9.32 12.91 -2.51
C LYS A 93 -9.45 12.92 -4.05
N ALA A 94 -8.35 12.81 -4.80
CA ALA A 94 -8.39 12.73 -6.25
C ALA A 94 -8.92 11.38 -6.74
N ASN A 95 -9.57 11.37 -7.90
CA ASN A 95 -9.92 10.14 -8.60
C ASN A 95 -8.80 9.76 -9.58
N LEU A 96 -8.06 8.70 -9.28
CA LEU A 96 -6.90 8.21 -10.04
C LEU A 96 -7.16 6.79 -10.59
N ALA A 97 -8.43 6.35 -10.62
CA ALA A 97 -8.78 5.01 -11.03
C ALA A 97 -8.28 4.68 -12.44
N GLY A 98 -7.55 3.58 -12.59
CA GLY A 98 -6.99 3.14 -13.87
C GLY A 98 -5.91 4.06 -14.47
N ALA A 99 -5.43 5.07 -13.75
CA ALA A 99 -4.40 5.96 -14.25
C ALA A 99 -3.04 5.25 -14.37
N ASN A 100 -2.22 5.67 -15.33
CA ASN A 100 -0.91 5.09 -15.60
C ASN A 100 0.22 6.00 -15.07
N PHE A 101 0.86 5.60 -13.98
CA PHE A 101 2.00 6.24 -13.33
C PHE A 101 3.34 5.54 -13.61
N ASN A 102 3.42 4.72 -14.67
CA ASN A 102 4.66 3.99 -14.98
C ASN A 102 5.87 4.94 -15.06
N TRP A 103 6.92 4.71 -14.27
CA TRP A 103 8.11 5.58 -14.14
C TRP A 103 7.84 7.02 -13.66
N ALA A 104 6.70 7.30 -13.03
CA ALA A 104 6.44 8.62 -12.46
C ALA A 104 7.21 8.84 -11.15
N ASP A 105 7.60 10.09 -10.90
CA ASP A 105 8.17 10.52 -9.62
C ASP A 105 7.06 11.12 -8.76
N LEU A 106 6.63 10.42 -7.72
CA LEU A 106 5.67 10.86 -6.70
C LEU A 106 6.35 11.08 -5.34
N ASN A 107 7.65 11.36 -5.31
CA ASN A 107 8.39 11.59 -4.08
C ASN A 107 7.73 12.71 -3.24
N ASN A 108 7.43 12.42 -1.97
CA ASN A 108 6.71 13.33 -1.06
C ASN A 108 5.31 13.77 -1.55
N ALA A 109 4.65 13.04 -2.46
CA ALA A 109 3.29 13.36 -2.87
C ALA A 109 2.26 13.03 -1.78
N ASP A 110 1.17 13.81 -1.74
CA ASP A 110 0.04 13.59 -0.82
C ASP A 110 -1.11 12.95 -1.58
N LEU A 111 -1.34 11.66 -1.37
CA LEU A 111 -2.36 10.82 -2.00
C LEU A 111 -3.48 10.44 -1.03
N ARG A 112 -3.63 11.17 0.09
CA ARG A 112 -4.61 10.82 1.12
C ARG A 112 -6.02 10.74 0.57
N GLU A 113 -6.77 9.72 0.97
CA GLU A 113 -8.14 9.46 0.53
C GLU A 113 -8.31 9.36 -1.02
N ALA A 114 -7.22 9.20 -1.78
CA ALA A 114 -7.31 9.11 -3.23
C ALA A 114 -7.84 7.75 -3.68
N ASN A 115 -8.59 7.74 -4.79
CA ASN A 115 -9.05 6.50 -5.41
C ASN A 115 -8.02 6.02 -6.44
N LEU A 116 -7.19 5.04 -6.08
CA LEU A 116 -6.11 4.48 -6.89
C LEU A 116 -6.49 3.12 -7.51
N ALA A 117 -7.77 2.75 -7.49
CA ALA A 117 -8.22 1.44 -7.94
C ALA A 117 -7.79 1.14 -9.38
N GLY A 118 -7.11 0.01 -9.59
CA GLY A 118 -6.61 -0.43 -10.89
C GLY A 118 -5.50 0.44 -11.52
N ALA A 119 -4.95 1.41 -10.79
CA ALA A 119 -3.89 2.26 -11.31
C ALA A 119 -2.56 1.49 -11.47
N ASN A 120 -1.73 1.91 -12.43
CA ASN A 120 -0.45 1.29 -12.74
C ASN A 120 0.73 2.15 -12.29
N PHE A 121 1.43 1.73 -11.25
CA PHE A 121 2.60 2.36 -10.65
C PHE A 121 3.90 1.60 -10.89
N ASN A 122 3.96 0.78 -11.95
CA ASN A 122 5.21 0.08 -12.27
C ASN A 122 6.41 1.04 -12.28
N TRP A 123 7.48 0.72 -11.56
CA TRP A 123 8.71 1.55 -11.50
C TRP A 123 8.51 2.99 -11.00
N ALA A 124 7.39 3.30 -10.35
CA ALA A 124 7.16 4.64 -9.80
C ALA A 124 7.95 4.84 -8.50
N ASP A 125 8.41 6.07 -8.27
CA ASP A 125 8.99 6.50 -6.98
C ASP A 125 7.87 7.10 -6.12
N LEU A 126 7.50 6.45 -5.02
CA LEU A 126 6.57 6.92 -4.00
C LEU A 126 7.27 7.13 -2.65
N ASN A 127 8.57 7.39 -2.66
CA ASN A 127 9.34 7.59 -1.44
C ASN A 127 8.77 8.76 -0.61
N ASN A 128 8.51 8.52 0.66
CA ASN A 128 7.88 9.47 1.59
C ASN A 128 6.49 9.96 1.16
N ALA A 129 5.80 9.28 0.26
CA ALA A 129 4.44 9.63 -0.13
C ALA A 129 3.44 9.31 1.02
N ASP A 130 2.39 10.10 1.13
CA ASP A 130 1.32 9.90 2.10
C ASP A 130 0.10 9.32 1.40
N LEU A 131 -0.14 8.02 1.55
CA LEU A 131 -1.25 7.29 0.94
C LEU A 131 -2.37 6.99 1.95
N ARG A 132 -2.42 7.67 3.11
CA ARG A 132 -3.38 7.31 4.15
C ARG A 132 -4.83 7.31 3.64
N GLU A 133 -5.59 6.30 4.04
CA GLU A 133 -7.00 6.12 3.65
C GLU A 133 -7.22 5.95 2.12
N ALA A 134 -6.17 5.78 1.31
CA ALA A 134 -6.33 5.62 -0.13
C ALA A 134 -6.89 4.24 -0.51
N ASN A 135 -7.63 4.17 -1.61
CA ASN A 135 -8.16 2.92 -2.15
C ASN A 135 -7.20 2.33 -3.21
N LEU A 136 -6.51 1.24 -2.88
CA LEU A 136 -5.51 0.58 -3.71
C LEU A 136 -6.05 -0.63 -4.49
N ALA A 137 -7.37 -0.88 -4.49
CA ALA A 137 -7.95 -2.12 -5.02
C ALA A 137 -7.48 -2.44 -6.45
N GLY A 138 -6.80 -3.56 -6.64
CA GLY A 138 -6.27 -4.02 -7.94
C GLY A 138 -5.16 -3.14 -8.53
N ALA A 139 -4.57 -2.22 -7.77
CA ALA A 139 -3.46 -1.41 -8.25
C ALA A 139 -2.19 -2.26 -8.47
N ASN A 140 -1.38 -1.85 -9.43
CA ASN A 140 -0.14 -2.52 -9.79
C ASN A 140 1.09 -1.69 -9.40
N PHE A 141 1.82 -2.15 -8.40
CA PHE A 141 3.00 -1.55 -7.80
C PHE A 141 4.29 -2.35 -8.06
N ASN A 142 4.36 -3.15 -9.13
CA ASN A 142 5.58 -3.92 -9.37
C ASN A 142 6.79 -2.98 -9.53
N TRP A 143 7.88 -3.25 -8.81
CA TRP A 143 9.11 -2.47 -8.84
C TRP A 143 8.96 -1.01 -8.41
N ALA A 144 7.85 -0.65 -7.75
CA ALA A 144 7.67 0.67 -7.19
C ALA A 144 8.46 0.83 -5.87
N ASP A 145 8.89 2.04 -5.58
CA ASP A 145 9.62 2.38 -4.35
C ASP A 145 8.70 3.14 -3.38
N PHE A 146 8.51 2.61 -2.18
CA PHE A 146 7.68 3.15 -1.10
C PHE A 146 8.50 3.41 0.15
N ASN A 147 9.80 3.68 0.02
CA ASN A 147 10.65 3.91 1.18
C ASN A 147 10.07 5.03 2.05
N ASN A 148 9.81 4.73 3.33
CA ASN A 148 9.19 5.62 4.30
C ASN A 148 7.81 6.19 3.90
N ALA A 149 7.09 5.54 2.98
CA ALA A 149 5.73 5.95 2.63
C ALA A 149 4.74 5.62 3.77
N ASP A 150 3.69 6.41 3.90
CA ASP A 150 2.61 6.14 4.86
C ASP A 150 1.43 5.49 4.15
N LEU A 151 1.26 4.18 4.34
CA LEU A 151 0.12 3.39 3.86
C LEU A 151 -0.84 3.01 5.01
N SER A 152 -0.97 3.86 6.02
CA SER A 152 -1.92 3.62 7.11
C SER A 152 -3.36 3.70 6.61
N GLU A 153 -4.23 2.82 7.11
CA GLU A 153 -5.67 2.78 6.79
C GLU A 153 -6.00 2.61 5.29
N VAL A 154 -5.04 2.15 4.47
CA VAL A 154 -5.31 1.92 3.04
C VAL A 154 -6.29 0.77 2.82
N GLN A 155 -7.10 0.89 1.77
CA GLN A 155 -8.08 -0.11 1.39
C GLN A 155 -7.57 -0.96 0.22
N GLY A 156 -7.97 -2.23 0.16
CA GLY A 156 -7.68 -3.10 -0.98
C GLY A 156 -6.22 -3.58 -1.09
N PHE A 157 -5.40 -3.41 -0.05
CA PHE A 157 -3.98 -3.80 -0.05
C PHE A 157 -3.78 -5.28 -0.41
N GLY A 158 -4.65 -6.18 0.07
CA GLY A 158 -4.55 -7.62 -0.23
C GLY A 158 -4.71 -7.99 -1.72
N SER A 159 -5.21 -7.07 -2.55
CA SER A 159 -5.48 -7.29 -3.99
C SER A 159 -4.45 -6.68 -4.93
N ILE A 160 -3.41 -6.04 -4.41
CA ILE A 160 -2.40 -5.38 -5.24
C ILE A 160 -1.44 -6.39 -5.89
N SER A 161 -0.75 -5.95 -6.94
CA SER A 161 0.48 -6.59 -7.41
C SER A 161 1.66 -5.75 -6.94
N CYS A 162 2.70 -6.34 -6.33
CA CYS A 162 3.86 -5.57 -5.86
C CYS A 162 5.18 -6.37 -5.96
N SER A 163 5.35 -7.10 -7.06
CA SER A 163 6.55 -7.90 -7.31
C SER A 163 7.77 -6.98 -7.37
N GLY A 164 8.81 -7.28 -6.58
CA GLY A 164 10.01 -6.45 -6.48
C GLY A 164 9.80 -5.05 -5.90
N ALA A 165 8.64 -4.75 -5.30
CA ALA A 165 8.39 -3.45 -4.70
C ALA A 165 9.17 -3.26 -3.40
N ASN A 166 9.62 -2.04 -3.12
CA ASN A 166 10.32 -1.71 -1.88
C ASN A 166 9.37 -1.00 -0.91
N PHE A 167 8.97 -1.63 0.19
CA PHE A 167 8.18 -1.01 1.26
C PHE A 167 9.01 -0.77 2.53
N ASN A 168 10.33 -0.61 2.40
CA ASN A 168 11.19 -0.43 3.56
C ASN A 168 10.83 0.86 4.33
N GLY A 169 10.78 0.78 5.66
CA GLY A 169 10.37 1.91 6.51
C GLY A 169 8.91 2.38 6.33
N ALA A 170 8.13 1.74 5.45
CA ALA A 170 6.76 2.15 5.18
C ALA A 170 5.83 1.83 6.36
N SER A 171 4.83 2.68 6.59
CA SER A 171 3.82 2.45 7.63
C SER A 171 2.59 1.76 7.07
N PHE A 172 2.04 0.80 7.81
CA PHE A 172 0.83 0.05 7.49
C PHE A 172 -0.16 0.07 8.66
N ARG A 173 -0.11 1.11 9.50
CA ARG A 173 -0.94 1.18 10.70
C ARG A 173 -2.41 1.09 10.35
N GLN A 174 -3.15 0.27 11.10
CA GLN A 174 -4.60 0.12 10.94
C GLN A 174 -5.04 -0.39 9.56
N THR A 175 -4.10 -0.81 8.71
CA THR A 175 -4.38 -1.43 7.42
C THR A 175 -4.79 -2.89 7.61
N GLU A 176 -5.79 -3.34 6.85
CA GLU A 176 -6.17 -4.74 6.79
C GLU A 176 -5.23 -5.49 5.83
N ILE A 177 -4.52 -6.49 6.36
CA ILE A 177 -3.52 -7.22 5.59
C ILE A 177 -3.64 -8.72 5.86
N LEU A 178 -4.02 -9.48 4.85
CA LEU A 178 -4.02 -10.94 4.96
C LEU A 178 -2.58 -11.46 5.03
N SER A 179 -2.31 -12.41 5.94
CA SER A 179 -0.99 -13.04 6.03
C SER A 179 -0.56 -13.73 4.73
N SER A 180 -1.52 -14.29 3.98
CA SER A 180 -1.31 -14.88 2.66
C SER A 180 -0.83 -13.86 1.62
N SER A 181 -1.36 -12.63 1.66
CA SER A 181 -0.93 -11.55 0.77
C SER A 181 0.52 -11.14 1.05
N LEU A 182 0.88 -10.91 2.32
CA LEU A 182 2.27 -10.58 2.69
C LEU A 182 3.27 -11.65 2.26
N ARG A 183 2.91 -12.92 2.49
CA ARG A 183 3.73 -14.05 2.05
C ARG A 183 3.93 -14.03 0.54
N MET A 184 2.84 -13.91 -0.22
CA MET A 184 2.89 -13.85 -1.68
C MET A 184 3.74 -12.67 -2.17
N PHE A 185 3.63 -11.51 -1.51
CA PHE A 185 4.41 -10.31 -1.87
C PHE A 185 5.91 -10.55 -1.66
N ARG A 186 6.31 -11.13 -0.52
CA ARG A 186 7.71 -11.50 -0.25
C ARG A 186 8.24 -12.56 -1.20
N GLU A 187 7.47 -13.60 -1.52
CA GLU A 187 7.85 -14.61 -2.53
C GLU A 187 8.06 -13.99 -3.92
N LYS A 188 7.38 -12.88 -4.22
CA LYS A 188 7.57 -12.09 -5.45
C LYS A 188 8.64 -11.00 -5.33
N GLY A 189 9.43 -11.00 -4.26
CA GLY A 189 10.57 -10.11 -4.07
C GLY A 189 10.24 -8.75 -3.48
N ALA A 190 9.04 -8.55 -2.92
CA ALA A 190 8.75 -7.30 -2.19
C ALA A 190 9.53 -7.25 -0.87
N SER A 191 10.14 -6.11 -0.58
CA SER A 191 10.89 -5.84 0.65
C SER A 191 10.05 -5.06 1.65
N PHE A 192 10.19 -5.35 2.94
CA PHE A 192 9.44 -4.71 4.04
C PHE A 192 10.35 -4.45 5.26
N ASP A 193 11.64 -4.23 5.03
CA ASP A 193 12.60 -4.03 6.12
C ASP A 193 12.23 -2.76 6.89
N GLU A 194 12.20 -2.84 8.22
CA GLU A 194 11.84 -1.71 9.09
C GLU A 194 10.41 -1.16 8.88
N ALA A 195 9.55 -1.85 8.13
CA ALA A 195 8.17 -1.43 7.93
C ALA A 195 7.36 -1.51 9.23
N ASP A 196 6.54 -0.48 9.47
CA ASP A 196 5.72 -0.36 10.68
C ASP A 196 4.34 -0.99 10.46
N PHE A 197 4.17 -2.23 10.91
CA PHE A 197 2.88 -2.93 10.95
C PHE A 197 2.16 -2.81 12.30
N SER A 198 2.57 -1.88 13.17
CA SER A 198 1.87 -1.67 14.44
C SER A 198 0.42 -1.30 14.17
N GLU A 199 -0.52 -1.82 14.96
CA GLU A 199 -1.96 -1.58 14.79
C GLU A 199 -2.59 -2.09 13.49
N ALA A 200 -1.81 -2.67 12.57
CA ALA A 200 -2.36 -3.36 11.39
C ALA A 200 -3.22 -4.56 11.82
N ASN A 201 -4.33 -4.78 11.09
CA ASN A 201 -5.16 -5.95 11.29
C ASN A 201 -4.65 -7.09 10.40
N ILE A 202 -3.80 -7.94 10.97
CA ILE A 202 -3.19 -9.08 10.26
C ILE A 202 -3.82 -10.40 10.76
N PRO A 203 -4.91 -10.89 10.15
CA PRO A 203 -5.39 -12.22 10.45
C PRO A 203 -4.38 -13.26 9.95
N ILE A 204 -3.90 -14.14 10.84
CA ILE A 204 -3.05 -15.27 10.48
C ILE A 204 -3.93 -16.52 10.44
N SER A 205 -4.09 -17.08 9.23
CA SER A 205 -4.73 -18.39 9.08
C SER A 205 -3.69 -19.50 9.26
N ILE A 206 -3.90 -20.39 10.24
CA ILE A 206 -3.13 -21.63 10.39
C ILE A 206 -4.03 -22.78 9.96
N THR A 207 -3.75 -23.39 8.81
CA THR A 207 -4.47 -24.58 8.37
C THR A 207 -3.73 -25.82 8.83
N ALA A 208 -4.27 -26.55 9.81
CA ALA A 208 -3.77 -27.87 10.19
C ALA A 208 -4.43 -28.95 9.32
N SER A 209 -3.68 -29.52 8.39
CA SER A 209 -4.15 -30.55 7.45
C SER A 209 -4.06 -31.95 8.06
N ALA A 210 -4.73 -32.20 9.19
CA ALA A 210 -4.90 -33.54 9.73
C ALA A 210 -6.11 -33.63 10.66
N PRO A 211 -6.79 -34.79 10.76
CA PRO A 211 -7.74 -35.01 11.84
C PRO A 211 -6.98 -34.94 13.17
N VAL A 212 -7.15 -33.84 13.92
CA VAL A 212 -6.57 -33.67 15.25
C VAL A 212 -7.30 -34.61 16.20
N ARG A 213 -6.96 -35.91 16.15
CA ARG A 213 -7.56 -36.97 17.00
C ARG A 213 -7.36 -36.68 18.49
N ASN A 214 -6.39 -35.85 18.84
CA ASN A 214 -6.08 -35.50 20.21
C ASN A 214 -5.77 -34.00 20.35
N LYS A 215 -6.82 -33.18 20.44
CA LYS A 215 -6.72 -31.71 20.61
C LYS A 215 -5.73 -31.36 21.74
N LYS A 216 -5.70 -32.15 22.81
CA LYS A 216 -4.81 -31.97 23.97
C LYS A 216 -3.32 -32.10 23.63
N GLU A 217 -2.92 -33.10 22.85
CA GLU A 217 -1.51 -33.29 22.43
C GLU A 217 -1.07 -32.21 21.45
N PHE A 218 -1.95 -31.80 20.54
CA PHE A 218 -1.65 -30.71 19.62
C PHE A 218 -1.42 -29.39 20.37
N PHE A 219 -2.30 -29.03 21.32
CA PHE A 219 -2.10 -27.86 22.17
C PHE A 219 -0.86 -27.98 23.05
N GLN A 220 -0.54 -29.18 23.56
CA GLN A 220 0.69 -29.41 24.32
C GLN A 220 1.95 -29.28 23.46
N SER A 221 1.93 -29.70 22.20
CA SER A 221 3.02 -29.50 21.24
C SER A 221 3.18 -28.03 20.86
N LEU A 222 2.09 -27.29 20.69
CA LEU A 222 2.12 -25.84 20.46
C LEU A 222 2.68 -25.08 21.68
N LEU A 223 2.30 -25.52 22.89
CA LEU A 223 2.79 -24.99 24.16
C LEU A 223 4.24 -25.40 24.46
N SER A 224 4.70 -26.56 24.00
CA SER A 224 6.09 -27.01 24.16
C SER A 224 7.01 -26.29 23.20
N TRP A 225 6.57 -26.05 21.96
CA TRP A 225 7.24 -25.19 20.98
C TRP A 225 7.49 -23.78 21.55
N LYS A 226 6.49 -23.20 22.24
CA LYS A 226 6.62 -21.92 22.97
C LYS A 226 7.74 -21.92 24.04
N ASN A 227 8.05 -23.07 24.64
CA ASN A 227 9.04 -23.19 25.71
C ASN A 227 10.47 -23.49 25.21
N GLN A 228 10.69 -23.62 23.89
CA GLN A 228 12.04 -23.70 23.33
C GLN A 228 12.69 -22.30 23.38
N GLU A 229 13.53 -22.10 24.41
CA GLU A 229 14.47 -21.03 24.84
C GLU A 229 14.81 -19.77 23.98
N SER A 230 14.18 -19.50 22.84
CA SER A 230 14.53 -18.37 21.96
C SER A 230 13.50 -17.21 21.93
N LEU A 231 12.43 -17.29 22.74
CA LEU A 231 11.44 -16.22 22.90
C LEU A 231 11.52 -15.66 24.33
N ASN A 232 12.31 -14.58 24.45
CA ASN A 232 12.74 -13.84 25.64
C ASN A 232 11.87 -13.88 26.92
N GLU A 233 12.61 -13.89 28.04
CA GLU A 233 12.26 -14.01 29.47
C GLU A 233 11.19 -13.07 30.05
N SER A 234 10.55 -12.20 29.27
CA SER A 234 9.63 -11.17 29.77
C SER A 234 8.19 -11.65 30.04
N VAL A 235 7.86 -12.93 29.84
CA VAL A 235 6.46 -13.45 29.94
C VAL A 235 6.25 -14.45 31.09
N ARG A 236 7.22 -14.60 32.01
CA ARG A 236 7.02 -15.42 33.20
C ARG A 236 6.13 -14.71 34.23
N LYS A 237 4.80 -14.90 34.13
CA LYS A 237 3.88 -15.13 35.28
C LYS A 237 2.40 -15.20 34.85
N LYS A 238 1.84 -16.42 34.90
CA LYS A 238 0.63 -16.86 35.65
C LYS A 238 -0.15 -17.95 34.90
N SER A 239 -0.60 -18.90 35.70
CA SER A 239 -1.21 -20.18 35.36
C SER A 239 -2.74 -20.15 35.37
N LEU A 240 -3.30 -21.23 34.83
CA LEU A 240 -4.58 -21.92 35.11
C LEU A 240 -5.77 -21.63 34.18
N LEU A 241 -6.31 -22.75 33.68
CA LEU A 241 -7.49 -22.90 32.84
C LEU A 241 -8.74 -22.23 33.41
N SER A 242 -9.37 -21.38 32.59
CA SER A 242 -10.81 -21.22 32.35
C SER A 242 -11.09 -19.77 31.95
N SER A 243 -11.78 -19.56 30.82
CA SER A 243 -12.17 -18.27 30.21
C SER A 243 -11.03 -17.33 29.77
N GLU A 244 -11.13 -16.85 28.52
CA GLU A 244 -10.36 -15.75 27.91
C GLU A 244 -9.02 -15.40 28.55
N GLN A 245 -7.94 -16.11 28.19
CA GLN A 245 -6.59 -15.65 28.51
C GLN A 245 -5.65 -15.77 27.32
N SER A 246 -5.23 -14.59 26.85
CA SER A 246 -4.10 -14.32 25.96
C SER A 246 -2.91 -15.21 26.30
N LEU A 247 -2.52 -16.06 25.35
CA LEU A 247 -1.43 -17.02 25.51
C LEU A 247 -0.05 -16.40 25.23
N ILE A 248 -0.01 -15.21 24.60
CA ILE A 248 1.14 -14.29 24.41
C ILE A 248 0.55 -12.88 24.34
N PRO A 249 1.17 -11.79 24.86
CA PRO A 249 0.68 -10.43 24.63
C PRO A 249 0.51 -10.18 23.14
N GLY A 250 -0.74 -10.07 22.69
CA GLY A 250 -1.09 -9.91 21.29
C GLY A 250 -1.49 -11.18 20.54
N ILE A 251 -1.19 -12.39 21.01
CA ILE A 251 -1.65 -13.60 20.31
C ILE A 251 -2.98 -14.10 20.88
N LEU A 252 -4.04 -14.12 20.06
CA LEU A 252 -5.35 -14.68 20.42
C LEU A 252 -5.58 -15.99 19.63
N LEU A 253 -6.01 -17.03 20.32
CA LEU A 253 -6.40 -18.30 19.70
C LEU A 253 -7.92 -18.42 19.78
N TYR A 254 -8.57 -18.68 18.66
CA TYR A 254 -10.01 -18.97 18.62
C TYR A 254 -10.31 -20.16 17.72
N THR A 255 -11.40 -20.84 18.05
CA THR A 255 -12.00 -21.91 17.23
C THR A 255 -13.34 -21.41 16.73
N ASP A 256 -13.61 -21.49 15.44
CA ASP A 256 -14.95 -21.23 14.90
C ASP A 256 -15.91 -22.42 15.13
N GLU A 257 -17.19 -22.24 14.78
CA GLU A 257 -18.22 -23.29 14.90
C GLU A 257 -17.92 -24.53 14.04
N ASP A 258 -17.04 -24.40 13.03
CA ASP A 258 -16.59 -25.47 12.14
C ASP A 258 -15.28 -26.15 12.62
N GLU A 259 -14.87 -25.91 13.87
CA GLU A 259 -13.62 -26.41 14.47
C GLU A 259 -12.32 -25.97 13.79
N LYS A 260 -12.33 -24.90 12.98
CA LYS A 260 -11.09 -24.33 12.45
C LYS A 260 -10.39 -23.52 13.52
N LEU A 261 -9.13 -23.84 13.77
CA LEU A 261 -8.26 -23.10 14.67
C LEU A 261 -7.68 -21.89 13.94
N SER A 262 -7.90 -20.69 14.45
CA SER A 262 -7.32 -19.46 13.94
C SER A 262 -6.38 -18.85 14.97
N LEU A 263 -5.20 -18.39 14.52
CA LEU A 263 -4.22 -17.69 15.34
C LEU A 263 -4.24 -16.21 14.96
N TYR A 264 -4.55 -15.35 15.90
CA TYR A 264 -4.40 -13.90 15.74
C TYR A 264 -3.04 -13.51 16.33
N VAL A 265 -2.16 -12.80 15.61
CA VAL A 265 -0.92 -12.24 16.20
C VAL A 265 -0.98 -10.72 16.11
N ARG A 266 -1.16 -10.08 17.26
CA ARG A 266 -1.03 -8.64 17.45
C ARG A 266 0.42 -8.35 17.79
N LYS A 267 1.00 -7.37 17.10
CA LYS A 267 2.15 -6.54 17.50
C LYS A 267 3.60 -6.93 17.22
N HIS A 268 3.97 -8.04 16.56
CA HIS A 268 5.39 -8.25 16.24
C HIS A 268 5.63 -8.89 14.87
N PHE A 269 6.08 -8.10 13.89
CA PHE A 269 6.45 -8.58 12.56
C PHE A 269 7.75 -9.39 12.56
N ASP A 270 8.71 -9.07 13.44
CA ASP A 270 9.90 -9.91 13.67
C ASP A 270 9.53 -11.33 14.13
N ALA A 271 8.37 -11.50 14.79
CA ALA A 271 7.83 -12.82 15.13
C ALA A 271 7.18 -13.50 13.92
N LEU A 272 6.62 -12.74 12.98
CA LEU A 272 6.17 -13.23 11.67
C LEU A 272 7.36 -13.69 10.84
N ASP A 273 8.47 -12.95 10.74
CA ASP A 273 9.70 -13.40 10.07
C ASP A 273 10.27 -14.69 10.68
N LYS A 274 10.14 -14.87 12.00
CA LYS A 274 10.47 -16.15 12.68
C LYS A 274 9.43 -17.26 12.46
N LEU A 275 8.18 -16.93 12.13
CA LEU A 275 7.12 -17.88 11.78
C LEU A 275 7.09 -18.24 10.28
N THR A 276 7.64 -17.37 9.43
CA THR A 276 7.68 -17.51 7.96
C THR A 276 9.06 -17.91 7.44
N GLY A 277 10.12 -17.75 8.24
CA GLY A 277 11.52 -18.03 7.86
C GLY A 277 11.88 -19.52 7.86
N ASP A 278 11.22 -20.33 8.67
CA ASP A 278 11.15 -21.78 8.55
C ASP A 278 9.72 -22.15 8.94
N TRP A 279 9.04 -22.84 8.05
CA TRP A 279 7.60 -23.01 8.13
C TRP A 279 7.26 -23.64 9.47
N CYS A 280 6.27 -23.08 10.16
CA CYS A 280 5.45 -23.89 11.06
C CYS A 280 4.60 -24.85 10.20
N THR A 281 5.25 -25.71 9.42
CA THR A 281 4.68 -26.96 8.94
C THR A 281 4.62 -27.84 10.16
N ILE A 282 3.44 -27.97 10.76
CA ILE A 282 3.22 -29.02 11.75
C ILE A 282 3.20 -30.33 10.96
N TYR A 283 4.37 -30.95 10.81
CA TYR A 283 4.47 -32.34 10.41
C TYR A 283 3.90 -33.17 11.57
N LEU A 284 2.69 -33.68 11.40
CA LEU A 284 2.32 -34.90 12.10
C LEU A 284 3.10 -36.01 11.41
N LEU A 285 4.22 -36.42 12.01
CA LEU A 285 4.85 -37.68 11.65
C LEU A 285 3.78 -38.76 11.83
N GLU A 286 3.27 -39.30 10.72
CA GLU A 286 2.74 -40.66 10.78
C GLU A 286 3.89 -41.52 11.30
N ASN A 287 3.64 -42.22 12.40
CA ASN A 287 4.53 -43.28 12.88
C ASN A 287 4.97 -44.11 11.66
N PRO A 288 6.27 -44.38 11.45
CA PRO A 288 6.62 -45.54 10.64
C PRO A 288 5.90 -46.72 11.30
N SER A 289 5.11 -47.43 10.50
CA SER A 289 4.50 -48.70 10.92
C SER A 289 5.55 -49.60 11.59
N PRO A 290 5.13 -50.45 12.55
CA PRO A 290 5.92 -50.89 13.71
C PRO A 290 7.33 -51.38 13.44
#